data_AF-A0AAU5Q2J6-F1
#
_entry.id   AF-A0AAU5Q2J6-F1
#
_cell.length_a   1.000
_cell.length_b   1.000
_cell.length_c   1.000
_cell.angle_alpha   90.00
_cell.angle_beta   90.00
_cell.angle_gamma   90.00
#
_symmetry.space_group_name_H-M   'P 1'
#
loop_
_entity.id
_entity.type
_entity.pdbx_description
1 polymer ?
#
loop_
_entity_poly.entity_id
_entity_poly.type
_entity_poly.pdbx_seq_one_letter_code
_entity_poly.pdbx_strand_id
1 'polypeptide(L)'
;MPKNPPESMQHHLRQRLNRHARACWPLVDALTVRFRAGFAYVAAELPGGKRLPLCRLRFTGVLHTWGFALPLAGNDGYRDDTLPSGLPAGSPEEALDCAGDLFLNALARAIRVPAGLVVLVGPPASGKTSFVRALIARRQIDAEAVVSSDEIRGELFGTSSAETESDAADARIFEERDRRIVARLATGRSAVAESTNVTPQARARLIAIARSFDAPVTMLRFNPDAADLLQQYTERGRTDLTAADVHAYAAVMARDAGADQLRSEGATTVHDVPGRRQGTTPSEAAARFSFA
;
A
#
# COMPACT_ATOMS: atom_id res chain seq x y z
N MET A 1 -34.61 26.26 -3.57
CA MET A 1 -33.16 25.95 -3.60
C MET A 1 -32.56 26.30 -2.25
N PRO A 2 -31.76 25.42 -1.63
CA PRO A 2 -31.11 25.75 -0.37
C PRO A 2 -30.18 26.96 -0.57
N LYS A 3 -30.37 28.00 0.24
CA LYS A 3 -29.53 29.19 0.22
C LYS A 3 -28.18 28.87 0.83
N ASN A 4 -27.12 29.49 0.32
CA ASN A 4 -25.83 29.44 1.00
C ASN A 4 -25.99 29.98 2.43
N PRO A 5 -25.24 29.43 3.39
CA PRO A 5 -25.12 30.02 4.71
C PRO A 5 -24.61 31.47 4.62
N PRO A 6 -24.94 32.35 5.58
CA PRO A 6 -24.41 33.71 5.64
C PRO A 6 -22.87 33.75 5.57
N GLU A 7 -22.28 34.81 5.03
CA GLU A 7 -20.83 34.91 4.85
C GLU A 7 -20.04 34.76 6.16
N SER A 8 -20.56 35.31 7.26
CA SER A 8 -19.98 35.13 8.60
C SER A 8 -19.88 33.66 9.00
N MET A 9 -20.90 32.86 8.68
CA MET A 9 -20.91 31.42 8.94
C MET A 9 -19.97 30.67 8.00
N GLN A 10 -19.89 31.08 6.73
CA GLN A 10 -18.91 30.52 5.79
C GLN A 10 -17.48 30.73 6.27
N HIS A 11 -17.18 31.94 6.74
CA HIS A 11 -15.87 32.28 7.30
C HIS A 11 -15.57 31.46 8.56
N HIS A 12 -16.53 31.36 9.47
CA HIS A 12 -16.38 30.60 10.71
C HIS A 12 -16.20 29.10 10.45
N LEU A 13 -16.93 28.51 9.49
CA LEU A 13 -16.78 27.12 9.09
C LEU A 13 -15.37 26.84 8.53
N ARG A 14 -14.87 27.71 7.65
CA ARG A 14 -13.50 27.61 7.11
C ARG A 14 -12.46 27.58 8.21
N GLN A 15 -12.57 28.50 9.18
CA GLN A 15 -11.63 28.58 10.30
C GLN A 15 -11.66 27.33 11.18
N ARG A 16 -12.85 26.84 11.54
CA ARG A 16 -13.03 25.64 12.36
C ARG A 16 -12.42 24.41 11.70
N LEU A 17 -12.78 24.14 10.43
CA LEU A 17 -12.28 22.98 9.70
C LEU A 17 -10.76 23.06 9.49
N ASN A 18 -10.20 24.22 9.15
CA ASN A 18 -8.75 24.37 9.01
C ASN A 18 -8.01 24.18 10.35
N ARG A 19 -8.57 24.70 11.45
CA ARG A 19 -8.00 24.52 12.79
C ARG A 19 -8.00 23.05 13.18
N HIS A 20 -9.12 22.36 12.98
CA HIS A 20 -9.28 20.93 13.27
C HIS A 20 -8.32 20.08 12.42
N ALA A 21 -8.26 20.35 11.12
CA ALA A 21 -7.36 19.65 10.21
C ALA A 21 -5.89 19.79 10.58
N ARG A 22 -5.45 20.98 11.01
CA ARG A 22 -4.08 21.21 11.49
C ARG A 22 -3.74 20.41 12.75
N ALA A 23 -4.74 20.12 13.60
CA ALA A 23 -4.55 19.31 14.79
C ALA A 23 -4.50 17.80 14.46
N CYS A 24 -5.31 17.33 13.51
CA CYS A 24 -5.46 15.91 13.20
C CYS A 24 -4.53 15.39 12.08
N TRP A 25 -4.22 16.20 11.05
CA TRP A 25 -3.44 15.79 9.88
C TRP A 25 -2.33 16.79 9.53
N PRO A 26 -1.13 16.65 10.12
CA PRO A 26 -0.01 17.57 9.88
C PRO A 26 0.48 17.65 8.43
N LEU A 27 0.14 16.68 7.56
CA LEU A 27 0.53 16.69 6.14
C LEU A 27 -0.32 17.61 5.25
N VAL A 28 -1.41 18.17 5.77
CA VAL A 28 -2.34 19.00 5.00
C VAL A 28 -1.93 20.46 5.16
N ASP A 29 -1.54 21.12 4.07
CA ASP A 29 -1.13 22.52 4.08
C ASP A 29 -2.31 23.43 4.47
N ALA A 30 -3.47 23.16 3.88
CA ALA A 30 -4.74 23.84 4.18
C ALA A 30 -5.96 23.01 3.71
N LEU A 31 -7.12 23.36 4.24
CA LEU A 31 -8.40 22.96 3.66
C LEU A 31 -9.01 24.10 2.86
N THR A 32 -9.31 23.82 1.59
CA THR A 32 -10.11 24.70 0.75
C THR A 32 -11.59 24.35 0.87
N VAL A 33 -12.39 25.33 1.30
CA VAL A 33 -13.86 25.20 1.44
C VAL A 33 -14.58 26.17 0.52
N ARG A 34 -15.24 25.62 -0.51
CA ARG A 34 -16.02 26.38 -1.51
C ARG A 34 -17.51 26.22 -1.26
N PHE A 35 -18.26 27.31 -1.34
CA PHE A 35 -19.72 27.28 -1.17
C PHE A 35 -20.43 27.43 -2.50
N ARG A 36 -21.40 26.56 -2.78
CA ARG A 36 -22.26 26.64 -3.95
C ARG A 36 -23.61 26.00 -3.65
N ALA A 37 -24.71 26.70 -3.97
CA ALA A 37 -26.07 26.18 -3.92
C ALA A 37 -26.46 25.48 -2.59
N GLY A 38 -26.05 26.05 -1.45
CA GLY A 38 -26.37 25.50 -0.12
C GLY A 38 -25.42 24.39 0.36
N PHE A 39 -24.34 24.14 -0.37
CA PHE A 39 -23.33 23.14 -0.02
C PHE A 39 -21.96 23.77 0.22
N ALA A 40 -21.21 23.21 1.16
CA ALA A 40 -19.79 23.45 1.35
C ALA A 40 -19.00 22.24 0.82
N TYR A 41 -18.12 22.48 -0.14
CA TYR A 41 -17.24 21.46 -0.73
C TYR A 41 -15.87 21.59 -0.08
N VAL A 42 -15.47 20.54 0.64
CA VAL A 42 -14.23 20.50 1.41
C VAL A 42 -13.20 19.66 0.68
N ALA A 43 -12.02 20.22 0.47
CA ALA A 43 -10.88 19.53 -0.13
C ALA A 43 -9.60 19.85 0.65
N ALA A 44 -8.72 18.86 0.80
CA ALA A 44 -7.38 19.06 1.30
C ALA A 44 -6.43 19.53 0.20
N GLU A 45 -5.57 20.47 0.56
CA GLU A 45 -4.38 20.84 -0.19
C GLU A 45 -3.19 20.10 0.41
N LEU A 46 -2.52 19.31 -0.43
CA LEU A 46 -1.39 18.48 -0.07
C LEU A 46 -0.10 19.08 -0.64
N PRO A 47 1.08 18.75 -0.07
CA PRO A 47 2.37 19.16 -0.59
C PRO A 47 2.51 18.87 -2.09
N GLY A 48 3.12 19.81 -2.81
CA GLY A 48 3.25 19.72 -4.28
C GLY A 48 2.01 20.16 -5.06
N GLY A 49 1.06 20.85 -4.41
CA GLY A 49 -0.09 21.46 -5.07
C GLY A 49 -1.20 20.49 -5.46
N LYS A 50 -1.15 19.25 -4.96
CA LYS A 50 -2.19 18.25 -5.21
C LYS A 50 -3.42 18.56 -4.37
N ARG A 51 -4.59 18.60 -5.00
CA ARG A 51 -5.87 18.82 -4.32
C ARG A 51 -6.65 17.50 -4.22
N LEU A 52 -7.13 17.18 -3.02
CA LEU A 52 -7.89 15.97 -2.73
C LEU A 52 -9.29 16.32 -2.20
N PRO A 53 -10.37 16.03 -2.94
CA PRO A 53 -11.74 16.15 -2.41
C PRO A 53 -11.94 15.24 -1.19
N LEU A 54 -12.57 15.75 -0.13
CA LEU A 54 -12.81 15.00 1.10
C LEU A 54 -14.29 14.72 1.34
N CYS A 55 -15.10 15.78 1.40
CA CYS A 55 -16.53 15.66 1.66
C CYS A 55 -17.31 16.88 1.18
N ARG A 56 -18.64 16.73 1.09
CA ARG A 56 -19.58 17.81 0.84
C ARG A 56 -20.54 17.90 2.01
N LEU A 57 -20.65 19.11 2.57
CA LEU A 57 -21.53 19.42 3.68
C LEU A 57 -22.76 20.17 3.19
N ARG A 58 -23.96 19.65 3.46
CA ARG A 58 -25.23 20.31 3.11
C ARG A 58 -25.70 21.19 4.27
N PHE A 59 -25.92 22.47 3.98
CA PHE A 59 -26.51 23.39 4.95
C PHE A 59 -28.01 23.13 5.08
N THR A 60 -28.46 22.94 6.32
CA THR A 60 -29.88 22.65 6.64
C THR A 60 -30.59 23.82 7.31
N GLY A 61 -29.90 24.95 7.50
CA GLY A 61 -30.40 26.09 8.27
C GLY A 61 -29.88 26.14 9.71
N VAL A 62 -29.21 25.09 10.19
CA VAL A 62 -28.64 25.00 11.53
C VAL A 62 -27.12 25.13 11.50
N LEU A 63 -26.56 25.85 12.47
CA LEU A 63 -25.14 26.25 12.48
C LEU A 63 -24.18 25.07 12.71
N HIS A 64 -24.61 24.08 13.50
CA HIS A 64 -23.76 23.00 13.99
C HIS A 64 -24.04 21.64 13.35
N THR A 65 -25.06 21.51 12.51
CA THR A 65 -25.51 20.21 11.98
C THR A 65 -25.62 20.26 10.47
N TRP A 66 -24.79 19.47 9.80
CA TRP A 66 -24.63 19.49 8.35
C TRP A 66 -24.84 18.10 7.78
N GLY A 67 -25.57 18.01 6.66
CA GLY A 67 -25.71 16.74 5.95
C GLY A 67 -24.38 16.33 5.32
N PHE A 68 -24.03 15.05 5.38
CA PHE A 68 -22.72 14.54 4.97
C PHE A 68 -22.78 13.76 3.66
N ALA A 69 -21.76 13.93 2.82
CA ALA A 69 -21.59 13.20 1.58
C ALA A 69 -20.11 13.01 1.24
N LEU A 70 -19.76 11.84 0.71
CA LEU A 70 -18.42 11.46 0.28
C LEU A 70 -18.26 11.63 -1.24
N PRO A 71 -17.04 11.95 -1.73
CA PRO A 71 -16.75 12.06 -3.15
C PRO A 71 -16.84 10.69 -3.84
N LEU A 72 -17.28 10.68 -5.10
CA LEU A 72 -17.31 9.50 -5.95
C LEU A 72 -16.02 9.41 -6.79
N ALA A 73 -15.50 8.20 -6.95
CA ALA A 73 -14.32 7.97 -7.79
C ALA A 73 -14.68 8.14 -9.28
N GLY A 74 -13.88 8.92 -10.02
CA GLY A 74 -13.99 9.06 -11.47
C GLY A 74 -14.91 10.18 -11.97
N ASN A 75 -15.55 10.96 -11.09
CA ASN A 75 -16.27 12.18 -11.45
C ASN A 75 -16.23 13.21 -10.30
N ASP A 76 -16.69 14.45 -10.56
CA ASP A 76 -16.80 15.50 -9.53
C ASP A 76 -18.08 15.33 -8.65
N GLY A 77 -18.60 14.11 -8.54
CA GLY A 77 -19.84 13.77 -7.86
C GLY A 77 -19.65 13.50 -6.37
N TYR A 78 -20.74 13.62 -5.60
CA TYR A 78 -20.79 13.30 -4.18
C TYR A 78 -22.03 12.44 -3.89
N ARG A 79 -21.86 11.43 -3.05
CA ARG A 79 -22.94 10.54 -2.57
C ARG A 79 -23.18 10.80 -1.10
N ASP A 80 -24.44 11.02 -0.73
CA ASP A 80 -24.82 11.14 0.68
C ASP A 80 -24.46 9.87 1.44
N ASP A 81 -23.95 10.03 2.66
CA ASP A 81 -23.43 8.94 3.48
C ASP A 81 -23.75 9.16 4.97
N THR A 82 -23.55 8.13 5.78
CA THR A 82 -23.81 8.16 7.23
C THR A 82 -22.51 8.35 8.02
N LEU A 83 -22.56 9.21 9.03
CA LEU A 83 -21.47 9.41 9.97
C LEU A 83 -21.31 8.21 10.92
N PRO A 84 -20.17 8.08 11.64
CA PRO A 84 -19.96 7.01 12.63
C PRO A 84 -21.03 6.95 13.73
N SER A 85 -21.68 8.07 14.02
CA SER A 85 -22.85 8.15 14.91
C SER A 85 -24.10 7.44 14.38
N GLY A 86 -24.09 6.95 13.13
CA GLY A 86 -25.23 6.34 12.45
C GLY A 86 -26.20 7.34 11.82
N LEU A 87 -25.92 8.65 11.93
CA LEU A 87 -26.78 9.72 11.43
C LEU A 87 -26.29 10.25 10.07
N PRO A 88 -27.18 10.70 9.19
CA PRO A 88 -26.81 11.30 7.89
C PRO A 88 -26.33 12.76 8.02
N ALA A 89 -26.32 13.30 9.24
CA ALA A 89 -25.91 14.66 9.53
C ALA A 89 -25.33 14.75 10.94
N GLY A 90 -24.34 15.63 11.11
CA GLY A 90 -23.62 15.81 12.36
C GLY A 90 -22.78 17.07 12.33
N SER A 91 -21.77 17.14 13.20
CA SER A 91 -20.90 18.31 13.21
C SER A 91 -19.99 18.36 11.97
N PRO A 92 -19.58 19.55 11.51
CA PRO A 92 -18.61 19.65 10.42
C PRO A 92 -17.28 18.93 10.71
N GLU A 93 -16.82 18.95 11.96
CA GLU A 93 -15.61 18.28 12.40
C GLU A 93 -15.78 16.76 12.36
N GLU A 94 -16.89 16.21 12.86
CA GLU A 94 -17.18 14.77 12.76
C GLU A 94 -17.24 14.30 11.30
N ALA A 95 -17.86 15.09 10.42
CA ALA A 95 -17.88 14.83 8.99
C ALA A 95 -16.49 14.91 8.36
N LEU A 96 -15.65 15.85 8.82
CA LEU A 96 -14.26 15.96 8.39
C LEU A 96 -13.41 14.80 8.91
N ASP A 97 -13.61 14.35 10.14
CA ASP A 97 -12.94 13.18 10.75
C ASP A 97 -13.29 11.91 9.98
N CYS A 98 -14.58 11.69 9.69
CA CYS A 98 -15.03 10.56 8.88
C CYS A 98 -14.35 10.51 7.51
N ALA A 99 -14.30 11.65 6.80
CA ALA A 99 -13.64 11.73 5.49
C ALA A 99 -12.12 11.70 5.57
N GLY A 100 -11.53 12.36 6.56
CA GLY A 100 -10.10 12.45 6.78
C GLY A 100 -9.50 11.12 7.20
N ASP A 101 -10.17 10.35 8.04
CA ASP A 101 -9.75 8.98 8.38
C ASP A 101 -9.74 8.06 7.16
N LEU A 102 -10.71 8.23 6.25
CA LEU A 102 -10.79 7.45 5.04
C LEU A 102 -9.70 7.84 4.02
N PHE A 103 -9.52 9.14 3.76
CA PHE A 103 -8.69 9.61 2.66
C PHE A 103 -7.32 10.14 3.09
N LEU A 104 -7.25 10.85 4.20
CA LEU A 104 -6.02 11.49 4.68
C LEU A 104 -5.19 10.57 5.55
N ASN A 105 -5.77 9.76 6.44
CA ASN A 105 -4.98 8.78 7.22
C ASN A 105 -4.39 7.68 6.34
N ALA A 106 -5.07 7.34 5.23
CA ALA A 106 -4.50 6.48 4.20
C ALA A 106 -3.23 7.09 3.56
N LEU A 107 -3.11 8.43 3.52
CA LEU A 107 -1.96 9.17 3.00
C LEU A 107 -0.93 9.53 4.08
N ALA A 108 -1.37 9.82 5.31
CA ALA A 108 -0.54 10.21 6.46
C ALA A 108 0.34 9.06 6.98
N ARG A 109 0.01 7.82 6.62
CA ARG A 109 0.79 6.62 6.91
C ARG A 109 1.49 6.08 5.67
N ALA A 110 2.04 6.95 4.81
CA ALA A 110 2.99 6.48 3.81
C ALA A 110 4.21 5.90 4.55
N ILE A 111 4.26 4.57 4.63
CA ILE A 111 5.37 3.82 5.18
C ILE A 111 6.59 4.17 4.34
N ARG A 112 7.53 4.88 4.95
CA ARG A 112 8.80 5.24 4.32
C ARG A 112 9.71 4.03 4.33
N VAL A 113 10.04 3.57 3.14
CA VAL A 113 10.99 2.49 2.90
C VAL A 113 12.36 3.14 2.60
N PRO A 114 13.37 2.97 3.47
CA PRO A 114 14.69 3.53 3.23
C PRO A 114 15.36 2.89 2.01
N ALA A 115 16.33 3.60 1.43
CA ALA A 115 17.13 3.05 0.35
C ALA A 115 17.95 1.85 0.86
N GLY A 116 17.92 0.73 0.15
CA GLY A 116 18.52 -0.53 0.61
C GLY A 116 17.91 -1.76 -0.07
N LEU A 117 17.91 -2.89 0.63
CA LEU A 117 17.32 -4.13 0.13
C LEU A 117 15.89 -4.30 0.64
N VAL A 118 14.95 -4.43 -0.28
CA VAL A 118 13.55 -4.74 0.01
C VAL A 118 13.31 -6.21 -0.31
N VAL A 119 12.82 -6.98 0.66
CA VAL A 119 12.53 -8.41 0.49
C VAL A 119 11.03 -8.62 0.60
N LEU A 120 10.41 -9.12 -0.47
CA LEU A 120 9.00 -9.51 -0.41
C LEU A 120 8.88 -10.89 0.20
N VAL A 121 8.00 -11.07 1.18
CA VAL A 121 7.82 -12.31 1.92
C VAL A 121 6.35 -12.74 1.86
N GLY A 122 6.07 -13.84 1.17
CA GLY A 122 4.74 -14.43 1.16
C GLY A 122 4.56 -15.55 0.14
N PRO A 123 3.53 -16.40 0.30
CA PRO A 123 3.30 -17.56 -0.54
C PRO A 123 2.93 -17.20 -1.99
N PRO A 124 3.03 -18.14 -2.94
CA PRO A 124 2.50 -17.96 -4.30
C PRO A 124 1.05 -17.47 -4.28
N ALA A 125 0.66 -16.61 -5.22
CA ALA A 125 -0.65 -15.94 -5.27
C ALA A 125 -0.97 -14.94 -4.15
N SER A 126 -0.05 -14.60 -3.25
CA SER A 126 -0.31 -13.60 -2.18
C SER A 126 -0.40 -12.13 -2.63
N GLY A 127 -0.27 -11.84 -3.93
CA GLY A 127 -0.36 -10.48 -4.48
C GLY A 127 0.96 -9.72 -4.65
N LYS A 128 2.12 -10.33 -4.34
CA LYS A 128 3.47 -9.72 -4.48
C LYS A 128 3.70 -9.05 -5.85
N THR A 129 3.57 -9.80 -6.93
CA THR A 129 3.80 -9.31 -8.30
C THR A 129 2.85 -8.17 -8.67
N SER A 130 1.57 -8.26 -8.26
CA SER A 130 0.60 -7.20 -8.51
C SER A 130 0.93 -5.92 -7.73
N PHE A 131 1.42 -6.05 -6.51
CA PHE A 131 1.88 -4.91 -5.70
C PHE A 131 3.14 -4.26 -6.31
N VAL A 132 4.12 -5.05 -6.75
CA VAL A 132 5.32 -4.55 -7.44
C VAL A 132 4.94 -3.78 -8.71
N ARG A 133 4.07 -4.36 -9.55
CA ARG A 133 3.55 -3.68 -10.76
C ARG A 133 2.88 -2.36 -10.41
N ALA A 134 2.11 -2.31 -9.33
CA ALA A 134 1.49 -1.08 -8.86
C ALA A 134 2.52 -0.05 -8.38
N LEU A 135 3.60 -0.44 -7.69
CA LEU A 135 4.68 0.47 -7.31
C LEU A 135 5.39 1.08 -8.53
N ILE A 136 5.70 0.26 -9.54
CA ILE A 136 6.31 0.71 -10.81
C ILE A 136 5.38 1.68 -11.54
N ALA A 137 4.10 1.33 -11.70
CA ALA A 137 3.11 2.19 -12.35
C ALA A 137 2.97 3.56 -11.65
N ARG A 138 3.21 3.59 -10.33
CA ARG A 138 3.19 4.79 -9.50
C ARG A 138 4.55 5.51 -9.42
N ARG A 139 5.56 5.04 -10.15
CA ARG A 139 6.93 5.57 -10.14
C ARG A 139 7.53 5.65 -8.72
N GLN A 140 7.16 4.71 -7.85
CA GLN A 140 7.78 4.59 -6.52
C GLN A 140 9.07 3.78 -6.57
N ILE A 141 9.19 2.85 -7.51
CA ILE A 141 10.41 2.09 -7.79
C ILE A 141 10.58 1.99 -9.31
N ASP A 142 11.83 1.88 -9.75
CA ASP A 142 12.15 1.55 -11.13
C ASP A 142 11.95 0.05 -11.39
N ALA A 143 11.57 -0.32 -12.60
CA ALA A 143 11.38 -1.73 -12.96
C ALA A 143 12.68 -2.53 -12.81
N GLU A 144 13.81 -1.90 -13.13
CA GLU A 144 15.16 -2.44 -13.04
C GLU A 144 15.61 -2.64 -11.58
N ALA A 145 14.89 -2.08 -10.60
CA ALA A 145 15.13 -2.34 -9.19
C ALA A 145 14.60 -3.69 -8.74
N VAL A 146 13.65 -4.27 -9.47
CA VAL A 146 13.05 -5.56 -9.15
C VAL A 146 13.93 -6.68 -9.69
N VAL A 147 14.28 -7.61 -8.81
CA VAL A 147 15.03 -8.82 -9.14
C VAL A 147 14.14 -10.02 -8.83
N SER A 148 13.52 -10.57 -9.87
CA SER A 148 12.56 -11.68 -9.76
C SER A 148 13.20 -13.01 -10.13
N SER A 149 13.08 -14.02 -9.25
CA SER A 149 13.58 -15.38 -9.57
C SER A 149 12.76 -16.04 -10.69
N ASP A 150 11.47 -15.71 -10.83
CA ASP A 150 10.61 -16.24 -11.89
C ASP A 150 11.01 -15.64 -13.26
N GLU A 151 11.36 -14.35 -13.31
CA GLU A 151 11.86 -13.69 -14.52
C GLU A 151 13.24 -14.25 -14.92
N ILE A 152 14.17 -14.36 -13.96
CA ILE A 152 15.49 -14.95 -14.18
C ILE A 152 15.38 -16.39 -14.70
N ARG A 153 14.46 -17.18 -14.16
CA ARG A 153 14.20 -18.55 -14.66
C ARG A 153 13.82 -18.54 -16.14
N GLY A 154 12.91 -17.65 -16.54
CA GLY A 154 12.49 -17.50 -17.93
C GLY A 154 13.63 -17.04 -18.85
N GLU A 155 14.48 -16.13 -18.38
CA GLU A 155 15.66 -15.66 -19.12
C GLU A 155 16.72 -16.75 -19.32
N LEU A 156 17.00 -17.55 -18.29
CA LEU A 156 18.08 -18.55 -18.31
C LEU A 156 17.70 -19.84 -19.03
N PHE A 157 16.44 -20.29 -18.92
CA PHE A 157 16.01 -21.61 -19.38
C PHE A 157 14.87 -21.56 -20.42
N GLY A 158 14.34 -20.38 -20.74
CA GLY A 158 13.21 -20.25 -21.65
C GLY A 158 11.95 -20.96 -21.12
N THR A 159 11.14 -21.52 -22.02
CA THR A 159 9.87 -22.22 -21.71
C THR A 159 10.01 -23.75 -21.64
N SER A 160 11.21 -24.30 -21.77
CA SER A 160 11.44 -25.74 -21.83
C SER A 160 11.59 -26.34 -20.42
N SER A 161 10.63 -27.17 -20.03
CA SER A 161 10.42 -27.67 -18.66
C SER A 161 11.27 -28.88 -18.24
N ALA A 162 12.08 -29.47 -19.13
CA ALA A 162 12.81 -30.70 -18.80
C ALA A 162 14.13 -30.47 -18.02
N GLU A 163 14.72 -29.28 -18.12
CA GLU A 163 15.99 -28.92 -17.44
C GLU A 163 15.77 -27.92 -16.27
N THR A 164 14.53 -27.49 -16.03
CA THR A 164 14.20 -26.40 -15.11
C THR A 164 13.98 -26.83 -13.66
N GLU A 165 13.76 -28.13 -13.43
CA GLU A 165 13.47 -28.72 -12.11
C GLU A 165 14.66 -29.50 -11.55
N SER A 166 15.83 -28.85 -11.52
CA SER A 166 17.05 -29.41 -10.93
C SER A 166 17.61 -28.43 -9.90
N ASP A 167 18.18 -28.96 -8.81
CA ASP A 167 18.93 -28.19 -7.82
C ASP A 167 20.02 -27.30 -8.46
N ALA A 168 20.65 -27.79 -9.55
CA ALA A 168 21.64 -27.03 -10.29
C ALA A 168 21.03 -25.84 -11.05
N ALA A 169 19.82 -25.98 -11.57
CA ALA A 169 19.10 -24.89 -12.23
C ALA A 169 18.68 -23.82 -11.22
N ASP A 170 18.14 -24.23 -10.07
CA ASP A 170 17.79 -23.32 -8.97
C ASP A 170 19.02 -22.60 -8.41
N ALA A 171 20.15 -23.28 -8.26
CA ALA A 171 21.41 -22.66 -7.86
C ALA A 171 21.83 -21.53 -8.81
N ARG A 172 21.73 -21.74 -10.13
CA ARG A 172 22.04 -20.71 -11.15
C ARG A 172 21.08 -19.53 -11.07
N ILE A 173 19.79 -19.76 -10.82
CA ILE A 173 18.79 -18.70 -10.64
C ILE A 173 19.14 -17.84 -9.42
N PHE A 174 19.45 -18.48 -8.29
CA PHE A 174 19.78 -17.76 -7.06
C PHE A 174 21.12 -17.03 -7.16
N GLU A 175 22.12 -17.62 -7.83
CA GLU A 175 23.39 -16.96 -8.10
C GLU A 175 23.18 -15.69 -8.95
N GLU A 176 22.39 -15.78 -10.02
CA GLU A 176 22.09 -14.64 -10.89
C GLU A 176 21.28 -13.55 -10.16
N ARG A 177 20.29 -13.96 -9.34
CA ARG A 177 19.53 -13.04 -8.49
C ARG A 177 20.46 -12.25 -7.58
N ASP A 178 21.34 -12.95 -6.89
CA ASP A 178 22.25 -12.33 -5.94
C ASP A 178 23.26 -11.43 -6.63
N ARG A 179 23.78 -11.83 -7.80
CA ARG A 179 24.65 -11.00 -8.64
C ARG A 179 23.97 -9.68 -9.02
N ARG A 180 22.70 -9.71 -9.43
CA ARG A 180 21.92 -8.49 -9.75
C ARG A 180 21.70 -7.61 -8.52
N ILE A 181 21.37 -8.19 -7.37
CA ILE A 181 21.19 -7.44 -6.11
C ILE A 181 22.51 -6.78 -5.70
N VAL A 182 23.61 -7.54 -5.68
CA VAL A 182 24.96 -7.06 -5.35
C VAL A 182 25.35 -5.90 -6.26
N ALA A 183 25.16 -6.03 -7.58
CA ALA A 183 25.49 -4.98 -8.53
C ALA A 183 24.76 -3.66 -8.25
N ARG A 184 23.49 -3.72 -7.82
CA ARG A 184 22.73 -2.53 -7.45
C ARG A 184 23.21 -1.91 -6.15
N LEU A 185 23.32 -2.71 -5.09
CA LEU A 185 23.75 -2.24 -3.77
C LEU A 185 25.17 -1.65 -3.80
N ALA A 186 26.09 -2.23 -4.59
CA ALA A 186 27.45 -1.71 -4.78
C ALA A 186 27.49 -0.29 -5.37
N THR A 187 26.41 0.13 -6.07
CA THR A 187 26.27 1.49 -6.61
C THR A 187 25.40 2.40 -5.74
N GLY A 188 25.08 1.98 -4.51
CA GLY A 188 24.20 2.71 -3.59
C GLY A 188 22.72 2.72 -4.01
N ARG A 189 22.31 1.87 -4.96
CA ARG A 189 20.93 1.81 -5.45
C ARG A 189 20.14 0.71 -4.74
N SER A 190 18.88 1.01 -4.42
CA SER A 190 17.95 0.04 -3.84
C SER A 190 17.67 -1.14 -4.78
N ALA A 191 17.40 -2.30 -4.20
CA ALA A 191 16.98 -3.51 -4.91
C ALA A 191 15.74 -4.14 -4.23
N VAL A 192 14.84 -4.71 -5.01
CA VAL A 192 13.64 -5.42 -4.54
C VAL A 192 13.77 -6.90 -4.92
N ALA A 193 14.01 -7.76 -3.94
CA ALA A 193 14.03 -9.21 -4.12
C ALA A 193 12.59 -9.76 -4.20
N GLU A 194 12.13 -10.03 -5.41
CA GLU A 194 10.79 -10.60 -5.66
C GLU A 194 10.88 -12.12 -5.76
N SER A 195 10.48 -12.82 -4.70
CA SER A 195 10.32 -14.27 -4.63
C SER A 195 9.37 -14.60 -3.47
N THR A 196 9.16 -15.88 -3.16
CA THR A 196 8.34 -16.25 -2.00
C THR A 196 9.01 -15.87 -0.67
N ASN A 197 10.32 -16.14 -0.53
CA ASN A 197 11.16 -15.82 0.63
C ASN A 197 10.54 -16.24 1.99
N VAL A 198 9.72 -17.30 2.01
CA VAL A 198 9.01 -17.74 3.22
C VAL A 198 9.90 -18.53 4.18
N THR A 199 11.02 -19.08 3.69
CA THR A 199 11.96 -19.86 4.53
C THR A 199 13.04 -18.96 5.15
N PRO A 200 13.51 -19.26 6.38
CA PRO A 200 14.62 -18.52 6.99
C PRO A 200 15.91 -18.58 6.17
N GLN A 201 16.21 -19.73 5.54
CA GLN A 201 17.40 -19.90 4.71
C GLN A 201 17.42 -18.96 3.50
N ALA A 202 16.28 -18.80 2.82
CA ALA A 202 16.17 -17.88 1.70
C ALA A 202 16.44 -16.43 2.12
N ARG A 203 15.94 -16.03 3.29
CA ARG A 203 16.13 -14.68 3.83
C ARG A 203 17.53 -14.44 4.38
N ALA A 204 18.13 -15.41 5.06
CA ALA A 204 19.46 -15.30 5.66
C ALA A 204 20.52 -14.92 4.61
N ARG A 205 20.43 -15.50 3.41
CA ARG A 205 21.33 -15.19 2.29
C ARG A 205 21.16 -13.75 1.79
N LEU A 206 19.92 -13.28 1.62
CA LEU A 206 19.61 -11.90 1.22
C LEU A 206 20.05 -10.88 2.28
N ILE A 207 19.83 -11.19 3.56
CA ILE A 207 20.27 -10.36 4.69
C ILE A 207 21.80 -10.27 4.70
N ALA A 208 22.52 -11.37 4.47
CA ALA A 208 23.98 -11.37 4.42
C ALA A 208 24.51 -10.47 3.30
N ILE A 209 23.88 -10.49 2.12
CA ILE A 209 24.23 -9.60 1.01
C ILE A 209 23.99 -8.14 1.40
N ALA A 210 22.83 -7.78 1.95
CA ALA A 210 22.58 -6.39 2.35
C ALA A 210 23.57 -5.90 3.42
N ARG A 211 23.89 -6.76 4.40
CA ARG A 211 24.86 -6.46 5.46
C ARG A 211 26.27 -6.19 4.91
N SER A 212 26.71 -6.86 3.85
CA SER A 212 28.04 -6.60 3.27
C SER A 212 28.16 -5.22 2.62
N PHE A 213 27.05 -4.51 2.42
CA PHE A 213 27.00 -3.15 1.89
C PHE A 213 26.46 -2.13 2.90
N ASP A 214 26.33 -2.50 4.18
CA ASP A 214 25.69 -1.68 5.23
C ASP A 214 24.28 -1.18 4.84
N ALA A 215 23.60 -1.92 3.97
CA ALA A 215 22.29 -1.55 3.45
C ALA A 215 21.19 -2.02 4.41
N PRO A 216 20.20 -1.17 4.75
CA PRO A 216 19.07 -1.60 5.55
C PRO A 216 18.23 -2.64 4.79
N VAL A 217 17.63 -3.56 5.54
CA VAL A 217 16.73 -4.58 5.00
C VAL A 217 15.29 -4.26 5.40
N THR A 218 14.44 -3.98 4.43
CA THR A 218 13.00 -3.84 4.64
C THR A 218 12.27 -5.09 4.17
N MET A 219 11.52 -5.75 5.06
CA MET A 219 10.72 -6.91 4.71
C MET A 219 9.24 -6.54 4.58
N LEU A 220 8.66 -6.82 3.41
CA LEU A 220 7.24 -6.61 3.12
C LEU A 220 6.49 -7.94 3.12
N ARG A 221 5.62 -8.14 4.11
CA ARG A 221 4.89 -9.38 4.35
C ARG A 221 3.54 -9.37 3.64
N PHE A 222 3.24 -10.46 2.93
CA PHE A 222 1.97 -10.69 2.23
C PHE A 222 1.31 -11.92 2.85
N ASN A 223 0.52 -11.71 3.91
CA ASN A 223 -0.04 -12.76 4.76
C ASN A 223 -1.58 -12.87 4.63
N PRO A 224 -2.11 -13.31 3.46
CA PRO A 224 -3.54 -13.57 3.33
C PRO A 224 -3.95 -14.82 4.10
N ASP A 225 -5.25 -14.96 4.35
CA ASP A 225 -5.80 -16.22 4.85
C ASP A 225 -5.63 -17.34 3.81
N ALA A 226 -5.52 -18.59 4.25
CA ALA A 226 -5.35 -19.73 3.37
C ALA A 226 -6.50 -19.87 2.36
N ALA A 227 -7.75 -19.57 2.76
CA ALA A 227 -8.90 -19.63 1.87
C ALA A 227 -8.80 -18.60 0.73
N ASP A 228 -8.48 -17.34 1.08
CA ASP A 228 -8.31 -16.26 0.11
C ASP A 228 -7.15 -16.55 -0.87
N LEU A 229 -6.08 -17.16 -0.37
CA LEU A 229 -4.90 -17.50 -1.14
C LEU A 229 -5.19 -18.57 -2.20
N LEU A 230 -5.90 -19.63 -1.82
CA LEU A 230 -6.31 -20.69 -2.74
C LEU A 230 -7.28 -20.19 -3.79
N GLN A 231 -8.24 -19.36 -3.39
CA GLN A 231 -9.17 -18.73 -4.32
C GLN A 231 -8.41 -17.91 -5.36
N GLN A 232 -7.49 -17.04 -4.91
CA GLN A 232 -6.65 -16.25 -5.80
C GLN A 232 -5.77 -17.11 -6.71
N TYR A 233 -5.24 -18.22 -6.19
CA TYR A 233 -4.45 -19.15 -6.99
C TYR A 233 -5.29 -19.79 -8.11
N THR A 234 -6.50 -20.24 -7.76
CA THR A 234 -7.46 -20.85 -8.69
C THR A 234 -7.88 -19.86 -9.78
N GLU A 235 -8.23 -18.63 -9.38
CA GLU A 235 -8.59 -17.54 -10.30
C GLU A 235 -7.46 -17.20 -11.29
N ARG A 236 -6.19 -17.40 -10.88
CA ARG A 236 -5.02 -17.11 -11.72
C ARG A 236 -4.79 -18.14 -12.82
N GLY A 237 -5.31 -19.37 -12.66
CA GLY A 237 -5.18 -20.45 -13.66
C GLY A 237 -3.75 -20.91 -13.90
N ARG A 238 -2.83 -20.73 -12.93
CA ARG A 238 -1.46 -21.25 -12.98
C ARG A 238 -1.46 -22.77 -12.77
N THR A 239 -0.59 -23.49 -13.48
CA THR A 239 -0.51 -24.97 -13.46
C THR A 239 0.81 -25.51 -12.93
N ASP A 240 1.72 -24.62 -12.55
CA ASP A 240 3.07 -24.92 -12.06
C ASP A 240 3.11 -25.35 -10.59
N LEU A 241 2.05 -25.09 -9.81
CA LEU A 241 1.92 -25.52 -8.43
C LEU A 241 0.55 -26.17 -8.19
N THR A 242 0.48 -27.05 -7.20
CA THR A 242 -0.77 -27.60 -6.72
C THR A 242 -1.35 -26.75 -5.57
N ALA A 243 -2.63 -26.92 -5.26
CA ALA A 243 -3.23 -26.32 -4.07
C ALA A 243 -2.51 -26.76 -2.78
N ALA A 244 -2.01 -28.00 -2.74
CA ALA A 244 -1.24 -28.52 -1.61
C ALA A 244 0.10 -27.77 -1.44
N ASP A 245 0.77 -27.43 -2.54
CA ASP A 245 2.01 -26.64 -2.49
C ASP A 245 1.75 -25.23 -1.97
N VAL A 246 0.70 -24.58 -2.46
CA VAL A 246 0.28 -23.24 -1.99
C VAL A 246 0.00 -23.26 -0.48
N HIS A 247 -0.68 -24.30 0.00
CA HIS A 247 -0.89 -24.52 1.44
C HIS A 247 0.42 -24.72 2.21
N ALA A 248 1.35 -25.51 1.67
CA ALA A 248 2.65 -25.73 2.28
C ALA A 248 3.43 -24.41 2.43
N TYR A 249 3.45 -23.58 1.39
CA TYR A 249 4.05 -22.25 1.44
C TYR A 249 3.39 -21.34 2.50
N ALA A 250 2.06 -21.36 2.61
CA ALA A 250 1.34 -20.59 3.61
C ALA A 250 1.66 -21.08 5.04
N ALA A 251 1.75 -22.39 5.25
CA ALA A 251 2.11 -22.98 6.54
C ALA A 251 3.54 -22.63 6.95
N VAL A 252 4.49 -22.68 6.01
CA VAL A 252 5.88 -22.23 6.24
C VAL A 252 5.90 -20.75 6.59
N MET A 253 5.18 -19.89 5.87
CA MET A 253 5.10 -18.46 6.19
C MET A 253 4.54 -18.22 7.61
N ALA A 254 3.45 -18.90 7.97
CA ALA A 254 2.82 -18.73 9.27
C ALA A 254 3.75 -19.13 10.42
N ARG A 255 4.56 -20.18 10.22
CA ARG A 255 5.52 -20.67 11.21
C ARG A 255 6.78 -19.82 11.27
N ASP A 256 7.34 -19.45 10.13
CA ASP A 256 8.72 -18.97 10.03
C ASP A 256 8.83 -17.48 9.62
N ALA A 257 7.73 -16.78 9.32
CA ALA A 257 7.75 -15.39 8.86
C ALA A 257 6.85 -14.46 9.69
N GLY A 258 6.79 -14.72 11.00
CA GLY A 258 6.24 -13.79 11.99
C GLY A 258 7.05 -12.49 12.06
N ALA A 259 6.40 -11.35 12.32
CA ALA A 259 7.09 -10.05 12.29
C ALA A 259 8.30 -9.98 13.24
N ASP A 260 8.19 -10.54 14.44
CA ASP A 260 9.28 -10.55 15.43
C ASP A 260 10.44 -11.46 15.02
N GLN A 261 10.14 -12.58 14.38
CA GLN A 261 11.16 -13.46 13.81
C GLN A 261 11.90 -12.78 12.66
N LEU A 262 11.20 -12.10 11.76
CA LEU A 262 11.85 -11.36 10.66
C LEU A 262 12.77 -10.26 11.20
N ARG A 263 12.39 -9.59 12.29
CA ARG A 263 13.27 -8.61 12.98
C ARG A 263 14.48 -9.29 13.60
N SER A 264 14.32 -10.43 14.30
CA SER A 264 15.43 -11.13 14.93
C SER A 264 16.44 -11.71 13.92
N GLU A 265 15.99 -12.04 12.71
CA GLU A 265 16.87 -12.47 11.61
C GLU A 265 17.75 -11.33 11.06
N GLY A 266 17.29 -10.08 11.17
CA GLY A 266 18.04 -8.90 10.75
C GLY A 266 17.29 -7.90 9.87
N ALA A 267 15.97 -7.99 9.76
CA ALA A 267 15.19 -6.95 9.11
C ALA A 267 15.29 -5.64 9.90
N THR A 268 15.71 -4.56 9.24
CA THR A 268 15.70 -3.20 9.80
C THR A 268 14.27 -2.74 10.03
N THR A 269 13.39 -2.99 9.06
CA THR A 269 11.95 -2.72 9.17
C THR A 269 11.13 -3.87 8.61
N VAL A 270 9.94 -4.07 9.18
CA VAL A 270 9.01 -5.13 8.77
C VAL A 270 7.61 -4.52 8.69
N HIS A 271 6.96 -4.70 7.55
CA HIS A 271 5.61 -4.16 7.29
C HIS A 271 4.71 -5.20 6.65
N ASP A 272 3.47 -5.28 7.12
CA ASP A 272 2.43 -6.04 6.44
C ASP A 272 1.82 -5.21 5.30
N VAL A 273 1.72 -5.82 4.13
CA VAL A 273 1.09 -5.22 2.96
C VAL A 273 -0.40 -5.58 3.00
N PRO A 274 -1.32 -4.60 3.04
CA PRO A 274 -2.76 -4.87 3.03
C PRO A 274 -3.18 -5.49 1.70
N GLY A 275 -4.16 -6.40 1.74
CA GLY A 275 -4.66 -7.12 0.58
C GLY A 275 -6.19 -7.20 0.54
N ARG A 276 -6.71 -8.15 -0.25
CA ARG A 276 -8.16 -8.32 -0.50
C ARG A 276 -8.99 -8.45 0.77
N ARG A 277 -8.51 -9.14 1.81
CA ARG A 277 -9.22 -9.28 3.10
C ARG A 277 -9.48 -7.93 3.77
N GLN A 278 -8.56 -6.98 3.62
CA GLN A 278 -8.71 -5.61 4.12
C GLN A 278 -9.42 -4.70 3.09
N GLY A 279 -10.11 -5.26 2.11
CA GLY A 279 -10.78 -4.51 1.03
C GLY A 279 -9.84 -3.65 0.20
N THR A 280 -8.53 -3.95 0.23
CA THR A 280 -7.49 -3.09 -0.35
C THR A 280 -6.96 -3.71 -1.64
N THR A 281 -7.03 -2.96 -2.73
CA THR A 281 -6.44 -3.33 -4.03
C THR A 281 -4.91 -3.18 -3.99
N PRO A 282 -4.16 -3.83 -4.91
CA PRO A 282 -2.71 -3.65 -4.99
C PRO A 282 -2.29 -2.18 -5.20
N SER A 283 -3.07 -1.39 -5.94
CA SER A 283 -2.80 0.04 -6.17
C SER A 283 -2.98 0.88 -4.90
N GLU A 284 -4.04 0.61 -4.12
CA GLU A 284 -4.26 1.26 -2.83
C GLU A 284 -3.23 0.84 -1.79
N ALA A 285 -2.83 -0.44 -1.79
CA ALA A 285 -1.75 -0.92 -0.94
C ALA A 285 -0.43 -0.21 -1.28
N ALA A 286 -0.07 -0.16 -2.57
CA ALA A 286 1.14 0.53 -3.04
C ALA A 286 1.12 2.04 -2.73
N ALA A 287 -0.06 2.67 -2.67
CA ALA A 287 -0.19 4.07 -2.26
C ALA A 287 0.21 4.34 -0.81
N ARG A 288 0.26 3.30 0.05
CA ARG A 288 0.68 3.40 1.45
C ARG A 288 2.19 3.29 1.64
N PHE A 289 2.98 3.09 0.59
CA PHE A 289 4.43 2.97 0.70
C PHE A 289 5.12 4.04 -0.15
N SER A 290 6.19 4.63 0.40
CA SER A 290 7.05 5.59 -0.28
C SER A 290 8.49 5.14 -0.16
N PHE A 291 9.15 4.92 -1.30
CA PHE A 291 10.52 4.41 -1.37
C PHE A 291 11.49 5.58 -1.61
N ALA A 292 12.62 5.55 -0.91
CA ALA A 292 13.69 6.55 -1.04
C ALA A 292 14.63 6.26 -2.22
#